data_AF-A0A843HRX2-F1
#
_entry.id   AF-A0A843HRX2-F1
#
_cell.length_a   1.000
_cell.length_b   1.000
_cell.length_c   1.000
_cell.angle_alpha   90.00
_cell.angle_beta   90.00
_cell.angle_gamma   90.00
#
_symmetry.space_group_name_H-M   'P 1'
#
loop_
_entity.id
_entity.type
_entity.pdbx_description
1 polymer ?
#
loop_
_entity_poly.entity_id
_entity_poly.type
_entity_poly.pdbx_seq_one_letter_code
_entity_poly.pdbx_strand_id
1 'polypeptide(L)'
;MSFIIQFMYNNEPMNKITKTPSEVFNLEGVLRDESSIVDPVILVEYSNPITANYAYIAEFNRYYYITDIVSVRNGLWRITMHTDVLKTFSEGILGSPCVVGKSSNRFNMYLNDSSYKLKQNDLISVQEFPNGFDDYDACFVLTLLGNKTQTPPPGIGRSIYE
;
A
#
# COMPACT_ATOMS: atom_id res chain seq x y z
N MET A 1 35.76 -13.37 10.14
CA MET A 1 35.26 -14.09 8.94
C MET A 1 34.59 -13.05 8.06
N SER A 2 35.04 -12.88 6.81
CA SER A 2 34.37 -11.98 5.86
C SER A 2 33.20 -12.70 5.20
N PHE A 3 32.20 -11.93 4.79
CA PHE A 3 31.05 -12.44 4.04
C PHE A 3 30.68 -11.44 2.94
N ILE A 4 29.98 -11.94 1.93
CA ILE A 4 29.56 -11.15 0.78
C ILE A 4 28.29 -10.39 1.14
N ILE A 5 28.31 -9.09 0.87
CA ILE A 5 27.17 -8.20 0.99
C ILE A 5 26.84 -7.68 -0.41
N GLN A 6 25.57 -7.81 -0.80
CA GLN A 6 25.07 -7.30 -2.06
C GLN A 6 24.43 -5.94 -1.80
N PHE A 7 25.01 -4.89 -2.36
CA PHE A 7 24.50 -3.52 -2.27
C PHE A 7 23.59 -3.23 -3.46
N MET A 8 22.45 -2.60 -3.17
CA MET A 8 21.39 -2.35 -4.13
C MET A 8 20.76 -0.97 -3.94
N TYR A 9 20.01 -0.53 -4.96
CA TYR A 9 19.18 0.66 -4.91
C TYR A 9 17.69 0.29 -4.91
N ASN A 10 16.97 0.74 -3.88
CA ASN A 10 15.54 0.59 -3.75
C ASN A 10 14.85 1.97 -3.90
N ASN A 11 13.93 2.08 -4.86
CA ASN A 11 13.08 3.27 -5.06
C ASN A 11 11.61 3.00 -4.68
N GLU A 12 11.33 1.85 -4.06
CA GLU A 12 9.97 1.44 -3.73
C GLU A 12 9.62 1.78 -2.27
N PRO A 13 8.33 2.02 -1.98
CA PRO A 13 7.91 2.43 -0.65
C PRO A 13 8.23 1.36 0.41
N MET A 14 8.56 1.84 1.61
CA MET A 14 8.98 1.00 2.74
C MET A 14 7.98 -0.13 3.06
N ASN A 15 6.68 0.15 3.00
CA ASN A 15 5.62 -0.80 3.37
C ASN A 15 5.21 -1.77 2.24
N LYS A 16 5.98 -1.85 1.15
CA LYS A 16 5.72 -2.84 0.09
C LYS A 16 6.36 -4.18 0.42
N ILE A 17 5.62 -5.28 0.36
CA ILE A 17 6.18 -6.62 0.62
C ILE A 17 7.06 -7.09 -0.55
N THR A 18 6.53 -7.01 -1.78
CA THR A 18 7.19 -7.50 -2.99
C THR A 18 8.08 -6.44 -3.63
N LYS A 19 9.21 -6.14 -2.99
CA LYS A 19 10.21 -5.22 -3.53
C LYS A 19 11.13 -5.88 -4.58
N THR A 20 11.54 -5.13 -5.59
CA THR A 20 12.49 -5.50 -6.65
C THR A 20 13.57 -4.41 -6.77
N PRO A 21 14.52 -4.37 -5.82
CA PRO A 21 15.62 -3.41 -5.87
C PRO A 21 16.50 -3.64 -7.12
N SER A 22 17.02 -2.55 -7.69
CA SER A 22 17.83 -2.53 -8.90
C SER A 22 19.30 -2.24 -8.60
N GLU A 23 20.18 -2.64 -9.53
CA GLU A 23 21.64 -2.54 -9.43
C GLU A 23 22.24 -3.40 -8.31
N VAL A 24 23.29 -4.13 -8.63
CA VAL A 24 23.95 -5.04 -7.68
C VAL A 24 25.44 -4.87 -7.84
N PHE A 25 26.10 -4.38 -6.80
CA PHE A 25 27.53 -4.59 -6.64
C PHE A 25 27.78 -5.32 -5.32
N ASN A 26 28.74 -6.24 -5.36
CA ASN A 26 29.06 -7.10 -4.24
C ASN A 26 30.35 -6.61 -3.61
N LEU A 27 30.36 -6.50 -2.28
CA LEU A 27 31.56 -6.22 -1.52
C LEU A 27 31.70 -7.25 -0.40
N GLU A 28 32.94 -7.55 -0.05
CA GLU A 28 33.22 -8.29 1.16
C GLU A 28 33.25 -7.33 2.36
N GLY A 29 32.56 -7.73 3.42
CA GLY A 29 32.55 -6.98 4.67
C GLY A 29 32.78 -7.89 5.86
N VAL A 30 33.06 -7.25 7.00
CA VAL A 30 33.28 -7.92 8.27
C VAL A 30 32.35 -7.30 9.32
N LEU A 31 31.71 -8.16 10.14
CA LEU A 31 30.95 -7.74 11.32
C LEU A 31 31.91 -7.22 12.38
N ARG A 32 31.47 -6.27 13.19
CA ARG A 32 32.17 -5.94 14.43
C ARG A 32 31.94 -7.01 15.49
N ASP A 33 32.83 -7.04 16.47
CA ASP A 33 32.86 -8.02 17.56
C ASP A 33 31.52 -8.18 18.30
N GLU A 34 30.73 -7.10 18.41
CA GLU A 34 29.35 -7.13 18.90
C GLU A 34 28.42 -6.53 17.83
N SER A 35 27.85 -7.37 16.98
CA SER A 35 26.92 -6.95 15.91
C SER A 35 25.56 -7.62 16.07
N SER A 36 24.49 -6.82 15.98
CA SER A 36 23.13 -7.34 15.93
C SER A 36 22.81 -7.87 14.53
N ILE A 37 22.08 -8.98 14.44
CA ILE A 37 21.54 -9.45 13.15
C ILE A 37 20.38 -8.56 12.68
N VAL A 38 19.68 -7.90 13.60
CA VAL A 38 18.55 -7.01 13.29
C VAL A 38 19.05 -5.64 12.83
N ASP A 39 20.05 -5.13 13.53
CA ASP A 39 20.69 -3.82 13.31
C ASP A 39 22.20 -3.97 13.10
N PRO A 40 22.64 -4.60 11.99
CA PRO A 40 24.05 -4.85 11.77
C PRO A 40 24.82 -3.57 11.48
N VAL A 41 26.03 -3.50 12.04
CA VAL A 41 27.04 -2.49 11.72
C VAL A 41 28.23 -3.21 11.10
N ILE A 42 28.48 -2.94 9.83
CA ILE A 42 29.54 -3.59 9.06
C ILE A 42 30.63 -2.59 8.68
N LEU A 43 31.83 -3.13 8.51
CA LEU A 43 32.95 -2.40 7.92
C LEU A 43 33.24 -2.99 6.54
N VAL A 44 33.38 -2.11 5.55
CA VAL A 44 33.62 -2.47 4.15
C VAL A 44 34.74 -1.60 3.60
N GLU A 45 35.67 -2.23 2.88
CA GLU A 45 36.72 -1.51 2.16
C GLU A 45 36.30 -1.25 0.72
N TYR A 46 36.20 0.03 0.35
CA TYR A 46 35.81 0.45 -0.99
C TYR A 46 36.36 1.85 -1.29
N SER A 47 36.95 2.02 -2.48
CA SER A 47 37.62 3.27 -2.86
C SER A 47 36.66 4.42 -3.16
N ASN A 48 35.46 4.11 -3.63
CA ASN A 48 34.46 5.11 -3.99
C ASN A 48 33.41 5.27 -2.88
N PRO A 49 32.68 6.40 -2.86
CA PRO A 49 31.49 6.54 -2.01
C PRO A 49 30.44 5.49 -2.35
N ILE A 50 29.85 4.89 -1.33
CA ILE A 50 28.76 3.93 -1.47
C ILE A 50 27.46 4.71 -1.69
N THR A 51 26.84 4.53 -2.86
CA THR A 51 25.58 5.21 -3.25
C THR A 51 24.32 4.36 -3.02
N ALA A 52 24.49 3.13 -2.53
CA ALA A 52 23.40 2.21 -2.25
C ALA A 52 22.57 2.64 -1.03
N ASN A 53 21.28 2.31 -1.04
CA ASN A 53 20.36 2.53 0.09
C ASN A 53 19.76 1.22 0.64
N TYR A 54 20.13 0.09 0.05
CA TYR A 54 19.61 -1.22 0.38
C TYR A 54 20.71 -2.28 0.30
N ALA A 55 20.60 -3.34 1.11
CA ALA A 55 21.60 -4.41 1.15
C ALA A 55 20.97 -5.78 1.39
N TYR A 56 21.64 -6.83 0.92
CA TYR A 56 21.34 -8.22 1.21
C TYR A 56 22.58 -8.92 1.76
N ILE A 57 22.41 -9.60 2.89
CA ILE A 57 23.47 -10.37 3.54
C ILE A 57 23.10 -11.84 3.47
N ALA A 58 23.84 -12.60 2.65
CA ALA A 58 23.56 -14.01 2.40
C ALA A 58 23.70 -14.89 3.65
N GLU A 59 24.67 -14.59 4.52
CA GLU A 59 24.91 -15.31 5.78
C GLU A 59 23.68 -15.31 6.70
N PHE A 60 22.92 -14.22 6.67
CA PHE A 60 21.73 -14.06 7.50
C PHE A 60 20.42 -14.38 6.76
N ASN A 61 20.51 -14.57 5.44
CA ASN A 61 19.36 -14.66 4.53
C ASN A 61 18.35 -13.51 4.76
N ARG A 62 18.88 -12.29 4.90
CA ARG A 62 18.09 -11.10 5.30
C ARG A 62 18.40 -9.90 4.41
N TYR A 63 17.36 -9.11 4.20
CA TYR A 63 17.43 -7.82 3.51
C TYR A 63 17.42 -6.67 4.52
N TYR A 64 18.11 -5.59 4.18
CA TYR A 64 18.35 -4.48 5.07
C TYR A 64 18.20 -3.13 4.34
N TYR A 65 17.61 -2.16 5.03
CA TYR A 65 17.74 -0.76 4.70
C TYR A 65 19.06 -0.21 5.25
N ILE A 66 19.74 0.59 4.46
CA ILE A 66 20.91 1.33 4.93
C ILE A 66 20.43 2.60 5.62
N THR A 67 20.73 2.73 6.91
CA THR A 67 20.32 3.88 7.73
C THR A 67 21.38 4.96 7.76
N ASP A 68 22.65 4.59 7.70
CA ASP A 68 23.77 5.52 7.72
C ASP A 68 25.03 4.94 7.04
N ILE A 69 25.83 5.81 6.42
CA ILE A 69 27.10 5.47 5.77
C ILE A 69 28.14 6.50 6.22
N VAL A 70 29.14 6.04 6.98
CA VAL A 70 30.18 6.90 7.55
C VAL A 70 31.56 6.50 7.03
N SER A 71 32.32 7.45 6.50
CA SER A 71 33.73 7.25 6.17
C SER A 71 34.56 7.25 7.47
N VAL A 72 35.22 6.12 7.78
CA VAL A 72 36.04 5.99 8.99
C VAL A 72 37.51 6.34 8.72
N ARG A 73 38.02 5.89 7.57
CA ARG A 73 39.35 6.23 7.04
C ARG A 73 39.29 6.15 5.51
N ASN A 74 40.34 6.61 4.83
CA ASN A 74 40.38 6.55 3.38
C ASN A 74 40.16 5.10 2.88
N GLY A 75 39.12 4.90 2.08
CA GLY A 75 38.72 3.60 1.55
C GLY A 75 38.03 2.65 2.55
N LEU A 76 37.72 3.06 3.78
CA LEU A 76 36.98 2.24 4.77
C LEU A 76 35.69 2.94 5.18
N TRP A 77 34.59 2.22 5.01
CA TRP A 77 33.24 2.69 5.29
C TRP A 77 32.60 1.86 6.39
N ARG A 78 31.95 2.55 7.33
CA ARG A 78 31.06 1.95 8.32
C ARG A 78 29.63 2.16 7.88
N ILE A 79 28.89 1.07 7.76
CA ILE A 79 27.52 1.07 7.28
C ILE A 79 26.63 0.55 8.39
N THR A 80 25.66 1.38 8.79
CA THR A 80 24.62 1.01 9.75
C THR A 80 23.37 0.63 8.97
N MET A 81 22.74 -0.46 9.37
CA MET A 81 21.61 -1.05 8.66
C MET A 81 20.49 -1.45 9.61
N HIS A 82 19.28 -1.58 9.07
CA HIS A 82 18.11 -2.10 9.77
C HIS A 82 17.37 -3.12 8.91
N THR A 83 16.92 -4.23 9.50
CA THR A 83 16.27 -5.33 8.76
C THR A 83 14.95 -4.90 8.11
N ASP A 84 14.76 -5.21 6.83
CA ASP A 84 13.44 -5.20 6.19
C ASP A 84 12.74 -6.54 6.43
N VAL A 85 11.87 -6.58 7.44
CA VAL A 85 11.10 -7.77 7.77
C VAL A 85 10.10 -8.17 6.69
N LEU A 86 9.53 -7.19 5.96
CA LEU A 86 8.50 -7.45 4.94
C LEU A 86 9.11 -8.13 3.72
N LYS A 87 10.27 -7.67 3.27
CA LYS A 87 10.98 -8.28 2.14
C LYS A 87 11.65 -9.60 2.55
N THR A 88 12.24 -9.67 3.74
CA THR A 88 12.90 -10.89 4.24
C THR A 88 11.93 -12.06 4.37
N PHE A 89 10.74 -11.83 4.94
CA PHE A 89 9.77 -12.90 5.20
C PHE A 89 8.63 -12.91 4.19
N SER A 90 8.82 -12.33 3.00
CA SER A 90 7.74 -12.11 2.03
C SER A 90 7.04 -13.40 1.62
N GLU A 91 7.79 -14.49 1.43
CA GLU A 91 7.22 -15.78 1.02
C GLU A 91 6.26 -16.34 2.09
N GLY A 92 6.68 -16.32 3.35
CA GLY A 92 5.86 -16.77 4.47
C GLY A 92 4.63 -15.88 4.68
N ILE A 93 4.78 -14.56 4.54
CA ILE A 93 3.65 -13.62 4.67
C ILE A 93 2.62 -13.84 3.55
N LEU A 94 3.08 -13.98 2.30
CA LEU A 94 2.20 -14.20 1.15
C LEU A 94 1.52 -15.59 1.15
N GLY A 95 2.17 -16.59 1.76
CA GLY A 95 1.62 -17.93 1.92
C GLY A 95 0.68 -18.10 3.11
N SER A 96 0.60 -17.12 4.02
CA SER A 96 -0.20 -17.23 5.24
C SER A 96 -1.69 -16.95 4.96
N PRO A 97 -2.62 -17.84 5.38
CA PRO A 97 -4.05 -17.59 5.24
C PRO A 97 -4.46 -16.44 6.16
N CYS A 98 -5.03 -15.38 5.59
CA CYS A 98 -5.49 -14.22 6.36
C CYS A 98 -6.89 -13.76 5.91
N VAL A 99 -7.62 -13.15 6.83
CA VAL A 99 -8.87 -12.44 6.52
C VAL A 99 -8.50 -11.04 6.06
N VAL A 100 -8.68 -10.76 4.77
CA VAL A 100 -8.36 -9.46 4.20
C VAL A 100 -9.46 -8.47 4.55
N GLY A 101 -9.12 -7.43 5.32
CA GLY A 101 -10.07 -6.37 5.68
C GLY A 101 -10.45 -5.47 4.51
N LYS A 102 -9.47 -5.09 3.67
CA LYS A 102 -9.65 -4.21 2.49
C LYS A 102 -8.62 -4.54 1.42
N SER A 103 -8.99 -4.41 0.15
CA SER A 103 -8.09 -4.57 -1.00
C SER A 103 -8.53 -3.68 -2.14
N SER A 104 -7.58 -3.02 -2.79
CA SER A 104 -7.82 -2.24 -4.01
C SER A 104 -7.88 -3.10 -5.27
N ASN A 105 -7.29 -4.30 -5.24
CA ASN A 105 -7.19 -5.18 -6.40
C ASN A 105 -8.43 -6.10 -6.53
N ARG A 106 -8.91 -6.63 -5.40
CA ARG A 106 -10.16 -7.40 -5.32
C ARG A 106 -11.06 -6.75 -4.29
N PHE A 107 -11.90 -5.83 -4.74
CA PHE A 107 -12.84 -5.11 -3.88
C PHE A 107 -14.25 -5.67 -4.05
N ASN A 108 -15.04 -5.60 -2.98
CA ASN A 108 -16.47 -5.86 -3.02
C ASN A 108 -17.19 -4.63 -2.48
N MET A 109 -17.89 -3.91 -3.35
CA MET A 109 -18.62 -2.69 -3.00
C MET A 109 -19.86 -2.95 -2.12
N TYR A 110 -20.28 -4.20 -1.98
CA TYR A 110 -21.40 -4.59 -1.11
C TYR A 110 -20.96 -4.87 0.33
N LEU A 111 -19.66 -4.82 0.63
CA LEU A 111 -19.20 -4.87 2.01
C LEU A 111 -19.60 -3.57 2.71
N ASN A 112 -20.26 -3.69 3.86
CA ASN A 112 -20.62 -2.55 4.70
C ASN A 112 -19.36 -1.97 5.36
N ASP A 113 -18.60 -1.18 4.61
CA ASP A 113 -17.41 -0.48 5.06
C ASP A 113 -17.75 1.00 5.29
N SER A 114 -17.83 1.40 6.57
CA SER A 114 -18.14 2.77 6.98
C SER A 114 -17.10 3.82 6.55
N SER A 115 -15.92 3.41 6.08
CA SER A 115 -14.90 4.34 5.56
C SER A 115 -15.17 4.83 4.14
N TYR A 116 -16.04 4.15 3.38
CA TYR A 116 -16.39 4.55 2.03
C TYR A 116 -17.68 5.38 2.05
N LYS A 117 -17.62 6.57 1.43
CA LYS A 117 -18.83 7.34 1.16
C LYS A 117 -19.56 6.69 -0.01
N LEU A 118 -20.73 6.12 0.27
CA LEU A 118 -21.63 5.66 -0.79
C LEU A 118 -22.14 6.88 -1.54
N LYS A 119 -21.82 6.97 -2.84
CA LYS A 119 -22.37 8.00 -3.72
C LYS A 119 -23.61 7.44 -4.40
N GLN A 120 -24.79 7.78 -3.87
CA GLN A 120 -26.04 7.56 -4.57
C GLN A 120 -26.27 8.77 -5.48
N ASN A 121 -26.16 8.58 -6.79
CA ASN A 121 -26.56 9.59 -7.76
C ASN A 121 -28.02 9.34 -8.12
N ASP A 122 -28.87 10.37 -7.98
CA ASP A 122 -30.25 10.28 -8.45
C ASP A 122 -30.28 10.40 -9.97
N LEU A 123 -30.99 9.47 -10.62
CA LEU A 123 -31.30 9.56 -12.05
C LEU A 123 -32.59 10.38 -12.20
N ILE A 124 -32.45 11.69 -12.35
CA ILE A 124 -33.57 12.60 -12.58
C ILE A 124 -33.75 12.75 -14.09
N SER A 125 -34.89 12.31 -14.60
CA SER A 125 -35.32 12.55 -15.98
C SER A 125 -36.36 13.65 -15.97
N VAL A 126 -36.02 14.82 -16.51
CA VAL A 126 -36.96 15.94 -16.70
C VAL A 126 -37.44 15.89 -18.15
N GLN A 127 -38.76 15.82 -18.34
CA GLN A 127 -39.38 15.90 -19.66
C GLN A 127 -40.09 17.24 -19.79
N GLU A 128 -39.73 18.02 -20.79
CA GLU A 128 -40.43 19.26 -21.12
C GLU A 128 -41.71 18.93 -21.89
N PHE A 129 -42.80 19.62 -21.56
CA PHE A 129 -44.03 19.51 -22.31
C PHE A 129 -43.89 20.32 -23.62
N PRO A 130 -44.32 19.78 -24.78
CA PRO A 130 -44.20 20.47 -26.07
C PRO A 130 -44.91 21.83 -26.14
N ASN A 131 -45.94 22.04 -25.30
CA ASN A 131 -46.67 23.30 -25.16
C ASN A 131 -46.90 23.58 -23.67
N GLY A 132 -46.94 24.86 -23.28
CA GLY A 132 -47.21 25.30 -21.91
C GLY A 132 -48.66 25.06 -21.47
N PHE A 133 -48.92 25.16 -20.17
CA PHE A 133 -50.27 25.06 -19.59
C PHE A 133 -51.00 26.42 -19.66
N ASP A 134 -51.12 26.98 -20.86
CA ASP A 134 -51.49 28.40 -21.04
C ASP A 134 -53.01 28.65 -21.17
N ASP A 135 -53.84 27.62 -20.97
CA ASP A 135 -55.30 27.76 -20.95
C ASP A 135 -55.81 28.14 -19.56
N TYR A 136 -56.34 29.37 -19.44
CA TYR A 136 -56.85 29.95 -18.19
C TYR A 136 -58.08 29.23 -17.60
N ASP A 137 -58.73 28.33 -18.35
CA ASP A 137 -59.92 27.56 -17.94
C ASP A 137 -59.70 26.02 -17.96
N ALA A 138 -58.46 25.55 -18.05
CA ALA A 138 -58.17 24.11 -18.11
C ALA A 138 -57.91 23.49 -16.73
N CYS A 139 -58.51 22.31 -16.49
CA CYS A 139 -58.20 21.44 -15.35
C CYS A 139 -57.17 20.38 -15.78
N PHE A 140 -56.01 20.37 -15.15
CA PHE A 140 -54.97 19.37 -15.38
C PHE A 140 -54.95 18.34 -14.26
N VAL A 141 -54.75 17.07 -14.61
CA VAL A 141 -54.56 15.98 -13.64
C VAL A 141 -53.11 15.53 -13.68
N LEU A 142 -52.40 15.74 -12.57
CA LEU A 142 -51.06 15.18 -12.39
C LEU A 142 -51.19 13.74 -11.91
N THR A 143 -50.78 12.80 -12.74
CA THR A 143 -50.68 11.38 -12.34
C THR A 143 -49.23 11.04 -12.03
N LEU A 144 -48.94 10.82 -10.74
CA LEU A 144 -47.64 10.31 -10.30
C LEU A 144 -47.63 8.78 -10.41
N LEU A 145 -46.92 8.24 -11.41
CA LEU A 145 -46.68 6.81 -11.50
C LEU A 145 -45.39 6.45 -10.76
N GLY A 146 -45.51 6.06 -9.49
CA GLY A 146 -44.37 5.56 -8.73
C GLY A 146 -44.04 4.13 -9.12
N ASN A 147 -42.98 3.92 -9.92
CA ASN A 147 -42.37 2.60 -9.98
C ASN A 147 -41.64 2.36 -8.65
N LYS A 148 -42.15 1.46 -7.82
CA LYS A 148 -41.40 0.93 -6.69
C LYS A 148 -40.24 0.08 -7.20
N THR A 149 -39.16 0.70 -7.59
CA THR A 149 -37.87 0.00 -7.67
C THR A 149 -37.15 0.23 -6.37
N GLN A 150 -37.56 -0.52 -5.33
CA GLN A 150 -36.73 -0.81 -4.16
C GLN A 150 -37.47 -1.87 -3.33
N THR A 151 -37.12 -3.14 -3.55
CA THR A 151 -37.00 -4.04 -2.40
C THR A 151 -35.73 -3.59 -1.67
N PRO A 152 -35.83 -2.96 -0.48
CA PRO A 152 -34.64 -2.78 0.35
C PRO A 152 -34.09 -4.16 0.75
N PRO A 153 -32.77 -4.32 0.93
CA PRO A 153 -32.25 -5.53 1.57
C PRO A 153 -32.89 -5.67 2.96
N PRO A 154 -33.21 -6.89 3.42
CA PRO A 154 -33.87 -7.09 4.70
C PRO A 154 -32.93 -6.70 5.85
N GLY A 155 -33.39 -5.74 6.68
CA GLY A 155 -32.71 -5.21 7.87
C GLY A 155 -32.12 -3.83 7.60
N ILE A 156 -32.45 -2.75 8.33
CA ILE A 156 -32.74 -2.61 9.75
C ILE A 156 -33.74 -1.45 9.88
N GLY A 157 -34.81 -1.65 10.65
CA GLY A 157 -35.74 -0.57 10.94
C GLY A 157 -35.10 0.55 11.75
N ARG A 158 -35.28 1.80 11.32
CA ARG A 158 -35.52 2.90 12.25
C ARG A 158 -36.22 4.10 11.57
N SER A 159 -37.31 4.45 12.23
CA SER A 159 -38.23 5.60 12.15
C SER A 159 -37.68 6.93 11.63
N ILE A 160 -38.53 7.60 10.83
CA ILE A 160 -38.67 9.05 10.61
C ILE A 160 -40.03 9.21 9.86
N TYR A 161 -41.04 10.02 10.18
CA TYR A 161 -41.30 11.13 11.10
C TYR A 161 -42.82 11.11 11.45
N GLU A 162 -43.19 11.84 12.51
CA GLU A 162 -44.51 12.47 12.79
C GLU A 162 -45.79 11.61 12.86
#